data_AF-A2DKT2-F1
#
_entry.id   AF-A2DKT2-F1
#
_cell.length_a   1.000
_cell.length_b   1.000
_cell.length_c   1.000
_cell.angle_alpha   90.00
_cell.angle_beta   90.00
_cell.angle_gamma   90.00
#
_symmetry.space_group_name_H-M   'P 1'
#
loop_
_entity.id
_entity.type
_entity.pdbx_description
1 polymer ?
#
loop_
_entity_poly.entity_id
_entity_poly.type
_entity_poly.pdbx_seq_one_letter_code
_entity_poly.pdbx_strand_id
1 'polypeptide(L)'
;MEAKLAEFEGCFDSEEIKDADKFEDKAVDFRNWFVECKYNEIQKNFDKLYTTIMKIAMHYRPKIQMCGCDCIYVLEKEAAPAQIAYKSKELQKSFDKLVQIGHGEVMPALLPAVTEKIDIVYKNTDEPAFHDFMMHFLETWTREDTAPYHFTIEFPKIIKHAGMAMSRYIITALEILTKRAKNAKTAAQFEQYTACVVALCEECSPIIITVKEMIEQFIEVSKELGSKSEKFPKQCEEIQKILSQAPSLPTNWTMPVPDIKV
;
A
#
# COMPACT_ATOMS: atom_id res chain seq x y z
N MET A 1 -32.02 0.56 0.26
CA MET A 1 -30.95 -0.08 -0.51
C MET A 1 -31.33 -0.23 -1.99
N GLU A 2 -32.23 -1.14 -2.37
CA GLU A 2 -32.55 -1.41 -3.79
C GLU A 2 -33.03 -0.18 -4.58
N ALA A 3 -33.93 0.63 -4.00
CA ALA A 3 -34.40 1.86 -4.63
C ALA A 3 -33.26 2.88 -4.85
N LYS A 4 -32.26 2.91 -3.95
CA LYS A 4 -31.08 3.77 -4.10
C LYS A 4 -30.11 3.22 -5.14
N LEU A 5 -29.90 1.91 -5.19
CA LEU A 5 -29.09 1.27 -6.24
C LEU A 5 -29.64 1.52 -7.64
N ALA A 6 -30.98 1.52 -7.79
CA ALA A 6 -31.64 1.81 -9.06
C ALA A 6 -31.36 3.24 -9.56
N GLU A 7 -31.09 4.20 -8.68
CA GLU A 7 -30.73 5.59 -9.08
C GLU A 7 -29.34 5.67 -9.75
N PHE A 8 -28.49 4.67 -9.55
CA PHE A 8 -27.13 4.60 -10.09
C PHE A 8 -26.99 3.59 -11.25
N GLU A 9 -28.07 2.86 -11.57
CA GLU A 9 -28.06 1.87 -12.65
C GLU A 9 -27.83 2.55 -14.01
N GLY A 10 -26.91 2.01 -14.82
CA GLY A 10 -26.53 2.58 -16.11
C GLY A 10 -25.69 3.86 -16.05
N CYS A 11 -25.54 4.49 -14.87
CA CYS A 11 -24.82 5.77 -14.74
C CYS A 11 -23.31 5.63 -15.00
N PHE A 12 -22.76 4.43 -14.87
CA PHE A 12 -21.33 4.14 -14.97
C PHE A 12 -20.98 3.22 -16.14
N ASP A 13 -21.87 3.11 -17.14
CA ASP A 13 -21.70 2.22 -18.29
C ASP A 13 -20.99 2.89 -19.47
N SER A 14 -20.87 4.21 -19.45
CA SER A 14 -20.20 4.98 -20.51
C SER A 14 -18.72 5.17 -20.19
N GLU A 15 -17.87 4.83 -21.16
CA GLU A 15 -16.44 5.18 -21.16
C GLU A 15 -16.18 6.53 -21.89
N GLU A 16 -17.23 7.21 -22.36
CA GLU A 16 -17.08 8.42 -23.18
C GLU A 16 -16.77 9.67 -22.33
N ILE A 17 -15.74 10.41 -22.77
CA ILE A 17 -15.22 11.64 -22.14
C ILE A 17 -16.27 12.75 -21.99
N LYS A 18 -17.34 12.74 -22.82
CA LYS A 18 -18.30 13.85 -22.95
C LYS A 18 -19.26 14.03 -21.78
N ASP A 19 -19.44 13.00 -20.95
CA ASP A 19 -20.31 13.05 -19.76
C ASP A 19 -19.53 12.94 -18.44
N ALA A 20 -18.21 13.10 -18.49
CA ALA A 20 -17.35 12.78 -17.36
C ALA A 20 -17.55 13.68 -16.13
N ASP A 21 -18.10 14.89 -16.28
CA ASP A 21 -18.47 15.75 -15.14
C ASP A 21 -19.74 15.23 -14.43
N LYS A 22 -20.74 14.75 -15.19
CA LYS A 22 -21.91 14.09 -14.61
C LYS A 22 -21.54 12.75 -13.98
N PHE A 23 -20.60 12.02 -14.60
CA PHE A 23 -20.05 10.78 -14.04
C PHE A 23 -19.38 11.06 -12.70
N GLU A 24 -18.63 12.15 -12.61
CA GLU A 24 -17.96 12.57 -11.37
C GLU A 24 -18.95 12.89 -10.25
N ASP A 25 -19.97 13.71 -10.51
CA ASP A 25 -21.00 14.02 -9.53
C ASP A 25 -21.70 12.74 -9.05
N LYS A 26 -22.04 11.83 -9.97
CA LYS A 26 -22.65 10.53 -9.63
C LYS A 26 -21.72 9.62 -8.85
N ALA A 27 -20.42 9.61 -9.13
CA ALA A 27 -19.44 8.84 -8.39
C ALA A 27 -19.29 9.36 -6.94
N VAL A 28 -19.31 10.68 -6.76
CA VAL A 28 -19.29 11.32 -5.43
C VAL A 28 -20.56 11.00 -4.65
N ASP A 29 -21.74 11.14 -5.29
CA ASP A 29 -23.04 10.80 -4.68
C ASP A 29 -23.09 9.33 -4.26
N PHE A 30 -22.67 8.43 -5.16
CA PHE A 30 -22.60 7.00 -4.87
C PHE A 30 -21.67 6.73 -3.70
N ARG A 31 -20.47 7.32 -3.70
CA ARG A 31 -19.49 7.16 -2.61
C ARG A 31 -20.06 7.62 -1.28
N ASN A 32 -20.63 8.82 -1.21
CA ASN A 32 -21.16 9.38 0.04
C ASN A 32 -22.30 8.53 0.61
N TRP A 33 -23.16 7.99 -0.26
CA TRP A 33 -24.18 7.06 0.15
C TRP A 33 -23.62 5.69 0.58
N PHE A 34 -22.67 5.15 -0.18
CA PHE A 34 -22.14 3.80 0.04
C PHE A 34 -21.33 3.70 1.34
N VAL A 35 -20.53 4.71 1.69
CA VAL A 35 -19.69 4.68 2.90
C VAL A 35 -20.49 4.61 4.20
N GLU A 36 -21.78 4.94 4.17
CA GLU A 36 -22.69 4.84 5.32
C GLU A 36 -23.35 3.46 5.45
N CYS A 37 -23.33 2.65 4.38
CA CYS A 37 -23.96 1.34 4.32
C CYS A 37 -23.34 0.37 5.32
N LYS A 38 -24.15 -0.54 5.86
CA LYS A 38 -23.71 -1.55 6.85
C LYS A 38 -23.67 -2.95 6.26
N TYR A 39 -22.91 -3.84 6.92
CA TYR A 39 -22.79 -5.27 6.59
C TYR A 39 -24.07 -5.92 6.04
N ASN A 40 -25.18 -5.86 6.77
CA ASN A 40 -26.45 -6.52 6.40
C ASN A 40 -27.04 -6.04 5.05
N GLU A 41 -26.74 -4.80 4.66
CA GLU A 41 -27.23 -4.22 3.42
C GLU A 41 -26.29 -4.55 2.25
N ILE A 42 -24.99 -4.50 2.51
CA ILE A 42 -23.93 -4.82 1.56
C ILE A 42 -24.01 -6.29 1.15
N GLN A 43 -24.15 -7.21 2.10
CA GLN A 43 -24.17 -8.64 1.81
C GLN A 43 -25.26 -9.06 0.82
N LYS A 44 -26.46 -8.51 0.97
CA LYS A 44 -27.63 -8.84 0.13
C LYS A 44 -27.48 -8.36 -1.30
N ASN A 45 -26.64 -7.35 -1.53
CA ASN A 45 -26.48 -6.67 -2.82
C ASN A 45 -25.04 -6.73 -3.32
N PHE A 46 -24.23 -7.64 -2.78
CA PHE A 46 -22.78 -7.64 -2.93
C PHE A 46 -22.34 -7.58 -4.40
N ASP A 47 -22.85 -8.45 -5.27
CA ASP A 47 -22.41 -8.49 -6.67
C ASP A 47 -22.73 -7.20 -7.44
N LYS A 48 -23.89 -6.59 -7.18
CA LYS A 48 -24.29 -5.32 -7.81
C LYS A 48 -23.41 -4.17 -7.32
N LEU A 49 -23.22 -4.08 -6.00
CA LEU A 49 -22.37 -3.08 -5.38
C LEU A 49 -20.92 -3.20 -5.86
N TYR A 50 -20.37 -4.41 -5.83
CA TYR A 50 -19.03 -4.72 -6.33
C TYR A 50 -18.87 -4.27 -7.78
N THR A 51 -19.80 -4.65 -8.67
CA THR A 51 -19.75 -4.28 -10.09
C THR A 51 -19.75 -2.76 -10.28
N THR A 52 -20.61 -2.04 -9.57
CA THR A 52 -20.68 -0.57 -9.64
C THR A 52 -19.39 0.07 -9.12
N ILE A 53 -18.89 -0.38 -7.98
CA ILE A 53 -17.64 0.11 -7.37
C ILE A 53 -16.48 -0.08 -8.34
N MET A 54 -16.39 -1.23 -8.99
CA MET A 54 -15.30 -1.49 -9.94
C MET A 54 -15.36 -0.59 -11.17
N LYS A 55 -16.55 -0.27 -11.69
CA LYS A 55 -16.70 0.67 -12.80
C LYS A 55 -16.21 2.07 -12.42
N ILE A 56 -16.52 2.53 -11.21
CA ILE A 56 -16.05 3.82 -10.69
C ILE A 56 -14.52 3.79 -10.50
N ALA A 57 -14.00 2.75 -9.84
CA ALA A 57 -12.57 2.64 -9.56
C ALA A 57 -11.73 2.53 -10.84
N MET A 58 -12.22 1.84 -11.87
CA MET A 58 -11.48 1.67 -13.13
C MET A 58 -11.59 2.85 -14.10
N HIS A 59 -12.30 3.92 -13.73
CA HIS A 59 -12.44 5.09 -14.60
C HIS A 59 -11.08 5.78 -14.85
N TYR A 60 -10.92 6.52 -15.94
CA TYR A 60 -9.62 7.13 -16.30
C TYR A 60 -9.29 8.43 -15.54
N ARG A 61 -10.27 9.06 -14.88
CA ARG A 61 -10.09 10.32 -14.13
C ARG A 61 -9.72 10.03 -12.66
N PRO A 62 -8.61 10.56 -12.13
CA PRO A 62 -8.15 10.29 -10.76
C PRO A 62 -9.20 10.55 -9.67
N LYS A 63 -9.94 11.67 -9.76
CA LYS A 63 -10.97 12.02 -8.77
C LYS A 63 -12.11 10.99 -8.69
N ILE A 64 -12.50 10.42 -9.83
CA ILE A 64 -13.51 9.36 -9.89
C ILE A 64 -12.92 8.05 -9.35
N GLN A 65 -11.67 7.73 -9.73
CA GLN A 65 -10.98 6.55 -9.21
C GLN A 65 -10.92 6.57 -7.69
N MET A 66 -10.55 7.69 -7.07
CA MET A 66 -10.52 7.84 -5.61
C MET A 66 -11.87 7.53 -4.95
N CYS A 67 -12.98 7.96 -5.54
CA CYS A 67 -14.33 7.62 -5.04
C CYS A 67 -14.57 6.11 -5.07
N GLY A 68 -14.12 5.43 -6.14
CA GLY A 68 -14.18 3.98 -6.25
C GLY A 68 -13.28 3.29 -5.23
N CYS A 69 -12.06 3.79 -5.00
CA CYS A 69 -11.10 3.27 -4.03
C CYS A 69 -11.65 3.33 -2.59
N ASP A 70 -12.25 4.46 -2.21
CA ASP A 70 -12.96 4.61 -0.92
C ASP A 70 -14.06 3.55 -0.75
N CYS A 71 -14.82 3.29 -1.82
CA CYS A 71 -15.87 2.28 -1.79
C CYS A 71 -15.31 0.86 -1.73
N ILE A 72 -14.19 0.56 -2.42
CA ILE A 72 -13.50 -0.73 -2.29
C ILE A 72 -13.10 -0.94 -0.83
N TYR A 73 -12.51 0.07 -0.16
CA TYR A 73 -12.13 -0.04 1.24
C TYR A 73 -13.31 -0.37 2.17
N VAL A 74 -14.44 0.34 2.03
CA VAL A 74 -15.64 0.05 2.82
C VAL A 74 -16.21 -1.34 2.50
N LEU A 75 -16.23 -1.73 1.23
CA LEU A 75 -16.68 -3.05 0.81
C LEU A 75 -15.83 -4.16 1.44
N GLU A 76 -14.50 -4.00 1.43
CA GLU A 76 -13.56 -4.97 2.01
C GLU A 76 -13.67 -5.09 3.52
N LYS A 77 -14.01 -3.99 4.20
CA LYS A 77 -14.20 -3.93 5.64
C LYS A 77 -15.53 -4.55 6.08
N GLU A 78 -16.59 -4.29 5.32
CA GLU A 78 -17.97 -4.60 5.71
C GLU A 78 -18.58 -5.81 4.98
N ALA A 79 -17.92 -6.38 3.96
CA ALA A 79 -18.40 -7.60 3.30
C ALA A 79 -17.94 -8.88 4.03
N ALA A 80 -18.65 -9.99 3.81
CA ALA A 80 -18.20 -11.27 4.37
C ALA A 80 -16.91 -11.73 3.69
N PRO A 81 -15.93 -12.29 4.44
CA PRO A 81 -14.66 -12.77 3.88
C PRO A 81 -14.83 -13.77 2.71
N ALA A 82 -15.86 -14.62 2.75
CA ALA A 82 -16.15 -15.57 1.68
C ALA A 82 -16.55 -14.88 0.36
N GLN A 83 -17.24 -13.73 0.43
CA GLN A 83 -17.64 -12.96 -0.75
C GLN A 83 -16.45 -12.24 -1.37
N ILE A 84 -15.57 -11.68 -0.53
CA ILE A 84 -14.29 -11.11 -0.97
C ILE A 84 -13.42 -12.18 -1.62
N ALA A 85 -13.26 -13.35 -0.99
CA ALA A 85 -12.46 -14.44 -1.53
C ALA A 85 -12.98 -14.93 -2.89
N TYR A 86 -14.32 -14.96 -3.06
CA TYR A 86 -14.96 -15.28 -4.33
C TYR A 86 -14.58 -14.30 -5.45
N LYS A 87 -14.40 -13.02 -5.13
CA LYS A 87 -14.01 -11.96 -6.08
C LYS A 87 -12.51 -11.68 -6.15
N SER A 88 -11.66 -12.44 -5.44
CA SER A 88 -10.22 -12.20 -5.31
C SER A 88 -9.49 -11.97 -6.65
N LYS A 89 -9.80 -12.75 -7.69
CA LYS A 89 -9.19 -12.57 -9.03
C LYS A 89 -9.62 -11.29 -9.73
N GLU A 90 -10.86 -10.85 -9.54
CA GLU A 90 -11.36 -9.60 -10.11
C GLU A 90 -10.76 -8.42 -9.35
N LEU A 91 -10.69 -8.52 -8.02
CA LEU A 91 -10.03 -7.53 -7.16
C LEU A 91 -8.56 -7.36 -7.53
N GLN A 92 -7.81 -8.47 -7.66
CA GLN A 92 -6.41 -8.45 -8.08
C GLN A 92 -6.23 -7.73 -9.41
N LYS A 93 -7.00 -8.10 -10.45
CA LYS A 93 -6.93 -7.43 -11.76
C LYS A 93 -7.23 -5.93 -11.68
N SER A 94 -8.14 -5.55 -10.81
CA SER A 94 -8.49 -4.15 -10.65
C SER A 94 -7.44 -3.39 -9.86
N PHE A 95 -6.84 -3.97 -8.82
CA PHE A 95 -5.67 -3.41 -8.17
C PHE A 95 -4.51 -3.30 -9.14
N ASP A 96 -4.20 -4.33 -9.93
CA ASP A 96 -3.14 -4.30 -10.94
C ASP A 96 -3.35 -3.14 -11.93
N LYS A 97 -4.57 -2.95 -12.43
CA LYS A 97 -4.90 -1.82 -13.32
C LYS A 97 -4.80 -0.47 -12.63
N LEU A 98 -5.33 -0.35 -11.41
CA LEU A 98 -5.26 0.89 -10.63
C LEU A 98 -3.82 1.28 -10.29
N VAL A 99 -2.98 0.28 -10.03
CA VAL A 99 -1.55 0.41 -9.78
C VAL A 99 -0.83 0.83 -11.06
N GLN A 100 -1.13 0.22 -12.21
CA GLN A 100 -0.53 0.56 -13.52
C GLN A 100 -0.94 1.96 -14.03
N ILE A 101 -2.17 2.40 -13.73
CA ILE A 101 -2.70 3.72 -14.12
C ILE A 101 -2.28 4.80 -13.09
N GLY A 102 -1.80 4.39 -11.91
CA GLY A 102 -1.72 5.19 -10.70
C GLY A 102 -0.92 6.49 -10.83
N HIS A 103 -1.63 7.58 -11.07
CA HIS A 103 -1.26 8.92 -10.62
C HIS A 103 -1.01 8.89 -9.09
N GLY A 104 -0.12 9.77 -8.60
CA GLY A 104 0.32 9.79 -7.20
C GLY A 104 -0.80 9.69 -6.16
N GLU A 105 -1.98 10.22 -6.45
CA GLU A 105 -3.14 10.27 -5.54
C GLU A 105 -3.91 8.94 -5.38
N VAL A 106 -3.82 8.02 -6.34
CA VAL A 106 -4.64 6.79 -6.37
C VAL A 106 -4.05 5.68 -5.49
N MET A 107 -2.73 5.50 -5.55
CA MET A 107 -2.04 4.46 -4.77
C MET A 107 -2.23 4.65 -3.25
N PRO A 108 -2.03 5.85 -2.66
CA PRO A 108 -2.26 6.09 -1.23
C PRO A 108 -3.67 5.74 -0.77
N ALA A 109 -4.69 6.05 -1.58
CA ALA A 109 -6.09 5.78 -1.28
C ALA A 109 -6.40 4.27 -1.28
N LEU A 110 -5.72 3.49 -2.13
CA LEU A 110 -5.91 2.05 -2.23
C LEU A 110 -5.17 1.25 -1.18
N LEU A 111 -4.05 1.78 -0.68
CA LEU A 111 -3.15 1.02 0.18
C LEU A 111 -3.84 0.36 1.38
N PRO A 112 -4.69 1.07 2.17
CA PRO A 112 -5.35 0.46 3.32
C PRO A 112 -6.20 -0.77 2.94
N ALA A 113 -6.89 -0.73 1.79
CA ALA A 113 -7.71 -1.85 1.33
C ALA A 113 -6.85 -3.04 0.88
N VAL A 114 -5.77 -2.75 0.14
CA VAL A 114 -4.85 -3.78 -0.36
C VAL A 114 -4.11 -4.47 0.78
N THR A 115 -3.61 -3.71 1.77
CA THR A 115 -2.82 -4.27 2.85
C THR A 115 -3.62 -5.12 3.83
N GLU A 116 -4.88 -4.75 4.12
CA GLU A 116 -5.76 -5.56 4.98
C GLU A 116 -6.11 -6.93 4.37
N LYS A 117 -6.03 -7.04 3.04
CA LYS A 117 -6.46 -8.22 2.29
C LYS A 117 -5.33 -8.81 1.46
N ILE A 118 -4.09 -8.46 1.77
CA ILE A 118 -2.93 -8.80 0.95
C ILE A 118 -2.79 -10.32 0.75
N ASP A 119 -3.12 -11.14 1.75
CA ASP A 119 -3.15 -12.61 1.68
C ASP A 119 -4.26 -13.18 0.78
N ILE A 120 -5.33 -12.42 0.58
CA ILE A 120 -6.48 -12.82 -0.25
C ILE A 120 -6.27 -12.37 -1.69
N VAL A 121 -5.70 -11.18 -1.86
CA VAL A 121 -5.41 -10.58 -3.18
C VAL A 121 -4.20 -11.27 -3.81
N TYR A 122 -3.13 -11.46 -3.03
CA TYR A 122 -1.91 -12.13 -3.48
C TYR A 122 -1.76 -13.47 -2.78
N LYS A 123 -1.82 -14.55 -3.58
CA LYS A 123 -1.79 -15.91 -3.03
C LYS A 123 -0.42 -16.29 -2.49
N ASN A 124 0.63 -15.71 -3.05
CA ASN A 124 2.01 -15.85 -2.62
C ASN A 124 2.83 -14.66 -3.13
N THR A 125 4.00 -14.45 -2.55
CA THR A 125 4.88 -13.32 -2.84
C THR A 125 5.79 -13.52 -4.07
N ASP A 126 5.72 -14.70 -4.70
CA ASP A 126 6.48 -15.04 -5.91
C ASP A 126 5.71 -14.77 -7.21
N GLU A 127 4.43 -14.44 -7.13
CA GLU A 127 3.63 -14.18 -8.31
C GLU A 127 3.94 -12.82 -8.95
N PRO A 128 3.86 -12.70 -10.30
CA PRO A 128 4.14 -11.44 -11.01
C PRO A 128 3.33 -10.25 -10.51
N ALA A 129 2.06 -10.47 -10.15
CA ALA A 129 1.18 -9.40 -9.67
C ALA A 129 1.68 -8.78 -8.35
N PHE A 130 2.18 -9.61 -7.41
CA PHE A 130 2.76 -9.10 -6.17
C PHE A 130 4.05 -8.31 -6.44
N HIS A 131 4.87 -8.77 -7.39
CA HIS A 131 6.07 -8.04 -7.82
C HIS A 131 5.72 -6.68 -8.42
N ASP A 132 4.76 -6.64 -9.35
CA ASP A 132 4.31 -5.41 -9.98
C ASP A 132 3.77 -4.43 -8.93
N PHE A 133 2.94 -4.90 -7.99
CA PHE A 133 2.46 -4.11 -6.86
C PHE A 133 3.61 -3.52 -6.04
N MET A 134 4.58 -4.34 -5.63
CA MET A 134 5.71 -3.87 -4.83
C MET A 134 6.56 -2.84 -5.56
N MET A 135 6.82 -3.05 -6.85
CA MET A 135 7.58 -2.09 -7.67
C MET A 135 6.87 -0.74 -7.74
N HIS A 136 5.57 -0.73 -8.04
CA HIS A 136 4.79 0.51 -8.11
C HIS A 136 4.61 1.16 -6.74
N PHE A 137 4.44 0.37 -5.66
CA PHE A 137 4.40 0.88 -4.29
C PHE A 137 5.66 1.69 -3.97
N LEU A 138 6.83 1.11 -4.23
CA LEU A 138 8.11 1.76 -3.97
C LEU A 138 8.33 2.95 -4.91
N GLU A 139 8.04 2.80 -6.20
CA GLU A 139 8.16 3.89 -7.18
C GLU A 139 7.31 5.09 -6.79
N THR A 140 6.03 4.90 -6.47
CA THR A 140 5.15 5.98 -6.04
C THR A 140 5.62 6.58 -4.72
N TRP A 141 6.03 5.75 -3.75
CA TRP A 141 6.56 6.23 -2.48
C TRP A 141 7.85 7.05 -2.66
N THR A 142 8.66 6.82 -3.71
CA THR A 142 9.85 7.66 -3.98
C THR A 142 9.50 9.08 -4.46
N ARG A 143 8.35 9.23 -5.14
CA ARG A 143 7.93 10.44 -5.87
C ARG A 143 7.07 11.41 -5.05
N GLU A 144 6.35 10.91 -4.06
CA GLU A 144 5.36 11.74 -3.34
C GLU A 144 5.99 12.71 -2.32
N ASP A 145 5.96 14.01 -2.54
CA ASP A 145 6.46 14.96 -1.52
C ASP A 145 5.47 15.19 -0.36
N THR A 146 4.19 14.81 -0.52
CA THR A 146 3.09 15.34 0.30
C THR A 146 2.19 14.32 1.02
N ALA A 147 2.17 13.02 0.67
CA ALA A 147 1.42 12.00 1.43
C ALA A 147 2.30 10.91 2.12
N PRO A 148 3.35 11.31 2.88
CA PRO A 148 4.31 10.37 3.45
C PRO A 148 3.71 9.36 4.44
N TYR A 149 2.55 9.66 5.04
CA TYR A 149 1.97 8.89 6.15
C TYR A 149 1.28 7.60 5.71
N HIS A 150 0.62 7.55 4.55
CA HIS A 150 -0.09 6.34 4.14
C HIS A 150 0.88 5.21 3.85
N PHE A 151 1.95 5.48 3.10
CA PHE A 151 2.98 4.50 2.81
C PHE A 151 3.70 4.02 4.08
N THR A 152 4.06 4.91 5.01
CA THR A 152 4.73 4.51 6.27
C THR A 152 3.84 3.68 7.19
N ILE A 153 2.54 3.97 7.25
CA ILE A 153 1.59 3.21 8.07
C ILE A 153 1.36 1.81 7.50
N GLU A 154 1.27 1.72 6.18
CA GLU A 154 0.89 0.49 5.49
C GLU A 154 2.09 -0.43 5.21
N PHE A 155 3.31 0.12 5.07
CA PHE A 155 4.52 -0.63 4.75
C PHE A 155 4.83 -1.77 5.73
N PRO A 156 4.77 -1.62 7.08
CA PRO A 156 4.98 -2.73 8.01
C PRO A 156 4.03 -3.91 7.77
N LYS A 157 2.77 -3.64 7.38
CA LYS A 157 1.79 -4.70 7.07
C LYS A 157 2.17 -5.45 5.79
N ILE A 158 2.67 -4.73 4.79
CA ILE A 158 3.13 -5.32 3.52
C ILE A 158 4.37 -6.19 3.75
N ILE A 159 5.35 -5.71 4.52
CA ILE A 159 6.59 -6.46 4.79
C ILE A 159 6.28 -7.79 5.47
N LYS A 160 5.37 -7.80 6.44
CA LYS A 160 4.96 -9.02 7.15
C LYS A 160 4.44 -10.09 6.20
N HIS A 161 3.73 -9.71 5.13
CA HIS A 161 3.31 -10.62 4.07
C HIS A 161 4.48 -10.99 3.15
N ALA A 162 5.30 -10.00 2.76
CA ALA A 162 6.40 -10.18 1.82
C ALA A 162 7.47 -11.18 2.32
N GLY A 163 7.80 -11.15 3.61
CA GLY A 163 8.81 -11.99 4.24
C GLY A 163 10.13 -11.98 3.46
N MET A 164 10.62 -13.16 3.09
CA MET A 164 11.89 -13.31 2.36
C MET A 164 11.89 -12.71 0.94
N ALA A 165 10.72 -12.52 0.30
CA ALA A 165 10.65 -11.87 -1.01
C ALA A 165 11.14 -10.42 -0.96
N MET A 166 11.20 -9.81 0.23
CA MET A 166 11.80 -8.49 0.44
C MET A 166 13.27 -8.42 0.05
N SER A 167 13.99 -9.53 -0.12
CA SER A 167 15.37 -9.49 -0.62
C SER A 167 15.49 -8.79 -1.97
N ARG A 168 14.42 -8.78 -2.78
CA ARG A 168 14.36 -8.08 -4.07
C ARG A 168 14.23 -6.56 -3.92
N TYR A 169 13.71 -6.10 -2.80
CA TYR A 169 13.23 -4.72 -2.61
C TYR A 169 13.91 -3.97 -1.46
N ILE A 170 14.64 -4.67 -0.61
CA ILE A 170 15.14 -4.15 0.67
C ILE A 170 16.08 -2.95 0.52
N ILE A 171 16.94 -2.97 -0.51
CA ILE A 171 17.85 -1.85 -0.82
C ILE A 171 17.02 -0.61 -1.18
N THR A 172 16.12 -0.72 -2.15
CA THR A 172 15.26 0.38 -2.59
C THR A 172 14.38 0.92 -1.45
N ALA A 173 13.81 0.04 -0.63
CA ALA A 173 13.03 0.44 0.53
C ALA A 173 13.86 1.26 1.53
N LEU A 174 15.10 0.81 1.83
CA LEU A 174 16.00 1.54 2.73
C LEU A 174 16.46 2.88 2.14
N GLU A 175 16.68 2.97 0.83
CA GLU A 175 17.01 4.23 0.16
C GLU A 175 15.86 5.24 0.28
N ILE A 176 14.62 4.80 0.06
CA ILE A 176 13.42 5.63 0.26
C ILE A 176 13.34 6.10 1.70
N LEU A 177 13.41 5.18 2.66
CA LEU A 177 13.32 5.51 4.09
C LEU A 177 14.42 6.48 4.52
N THR A 178 15.65 6.29 4.03
CA THR A 178 16.78 7.19 4.32
C THR A 178 16.57 8.57 3.72
N LYS A 179 16.14 8.66 2.44
CA LYS A 179 15.81 9.93 1.79
C LYS A 179 14.70 10.66 2.54
N ARG A 180 13.67 9.94 2.97
CA ARG A 180 12.52 10.48 3.70
C ARG A 180 12.90 10.94 5.11
N ALA A 181 13.72 10.18 5.82
CA ALA A 181 14.25 10.56 7.12
C ALA A 181 15.09 11.84 7.05
N LYS A 182 15.96 11.99 6.03
CA LYS A 182 16.73 13.23 5.79
C LYS A 182 15.86 14.47 5.59
N ASN A 183 14.69 14.28 4.97
CA ASN A 183 13.75 15.35 4.66
C ASN A 183 12.64 15.50 5.72
N ALA A 184 12.70 14.75 6.82
CA ALA A 184 11.69 14.80 7.87
C ALA A 184 11.73 16.15 8.58
N LYS A 185 10.55 16.75 8.79
CA LYS A 185 10.41 18.06 9.46
C LYS A 185 10.00 17.92 10.93
N THR A 186 9.47 16.76 11.32
CA THR A 186 8.97 16.50 12.68
C THR A 186 9.52 15.21 13.25
N ALA A 187 9.66 15.15 14.58
CA ALA A 187 10.06 13.93 15.28
C ALA A 187 9.07 12.78 15.03
N ALA A 188 7.76 13.08 14.90
CA ALA A 188 6.74 12.08 14.62
C ALA A 188 6.88 11.43 13.22
N GLN A 189 7.15 12.22 12.17
CA GLN A 189 7.45 11.67 10.84
C GLN A 189 8.62 10.70 10.89
N PHE A 190 9.62 11.10 11.66
CA PHE A 190 10.87 10.40 11.79
C PHE A 190 10.75 9.10 12.61
N GLU A 191 9.96 9.11 13.69
CA GLU A 191 9.57 7.90 14.43
C GLU A 191 8.91 6.85 13.53
N GLN A 192 8.09 7.28 12.58
CA GLN A 192 7.42 6.36 11.65
C GLN A 192 8.38 5.73 10.64
N TYR A 193 9.32 6.50 10.09
CA TYR A 193 10.35 5.93 9.21
C TYR A 193 11.23 4.93 9.97
N THR A 194 11.56 5.23 11.23
CA THR A 194 12.31 4.30 12.08
C THR A 194 11.51 3.04 12.38
N ALA A 195 10.21 3.15 12.64
CA ALA A 195 9.31 2.00 12.81
C ALA A 195 9.27 1.11 11.56
N CYS A 196 9.32 1.68 10.36
CA CYS A 196 9.43 0.92 9.12
C CYS A 196 10.75 0.12 9.04
N VAL A 197 11.86 0.71 9.49
CA VAL A 197 13.16 0.02 9.54
C VAL A 197 13.16 -1.09 10.57
N VAL A 198 12.52 -0.89 11.74
CA VAL A 198 12.31 -1.96 12.72
C VAL A 198 11.55 -3.14 12.09
N ALA A 199 10.42 -2.87 11.42
CA ALA A 199 9.64 -3.90 10.75
C ALA A 199 10.45 -4.65 9.68
N LEU A 200 11.29 -3.95 8.90
CA LEU A 200 12.23 -4.60 7.98
C LEU A 200 13.19 -5.52 8.73
N CYS A 201 13.76 -5.08 9.85
CA CYS A 201 14.70 -5.89 10.61
C CYS A 201 14.05 -7.14 11.20
N GLU A 202 12.86 -7.01 11.76
CA GLU A 202 12.12 -8.11 12.39
C GLU A 202 11.68 -9.16 11.36
N GLU A 203 10.99 -8.72 10.31
CA GLU A 203 10.35 -9.61 9.35
C GLU A 203 11.34 -10.16 8.30
N CYS A 204 12.47 -9.48 8.10
CA CYS A 204 13.50 -9.84 7.10
C CYS A 204 14.84 -10.22 7.73
N SER A 205 14.87 -10.64 9.00
CA SER A 205 16.11 -10.88 9.76
C SER A 205 17.18 -11.74 9.05
N PRO A 206 16.86 -12.81 8.28
CA PRO A 206 17.90 -13.58 7.58
C PRO A 206 18.62 -12.81 6.46
N ILE A 207 17.97 -11.80 5.87
CA ILE A 207 18.51 -11.00 4.76
C ILE A 207 18.94 -9.61 5.19
N ILE A 208 18.50 -9.12 6.35
CA ILE A 208 18.81 -7.76 6.83
C ILE A 208 20.32 -7.54 6.98
N ILE A 209 21.09 -8.61 7.25
CA ILE A 209 22.55 -8.55 7.37
C ILE A 209 23.23 -8.10 6.07
N THR A 210 22.62 -8.37 4.90
CA THR A 210 23.18 -7.99 3.60
C THR A 210 23.16 -6.48 3.36
N VAL A 211 22.37 -5.76 4.17
CA VAL A 211 22.17 -4.30 4.10
C VAL A 211 22.48 -3.61 5.42
N LYS A 212 23.24 -4.28 6.32
CA LYS A 212 23.58 -3.77 7.66
C LYS A 212 24.17 -2.36 7.60
N GLU A 213 25.12 -2.10 6.71
CA GLU A 213 25.77 -0.79 6.58
C GLU A 213 24.78 0.32 6.23
N MET A 214 23.78 0.04 5.38
CA MET A 214 22.73 1.02 5.04
C MET A 214 21.84 1.33 6.23
N ILE A 215 21.57 0.34 7.08
CA ILE A 215 20.78 0.53 8.31
C ILE A 215 21.56 1.33 9.33
N GLU A 216 22.86 1.06 9.50
CA GLU A 216 23.72 1.86 10.36
C GLU A 216 23.80 3.31 9.85
N GLN A 217 23.94 3.53 8.54
CA GLN A 217 23.86 4.87 7.94
C GLN A 217 22.51 5.54 8.18
N PHE A 218 21.41 4.79 8.04
CA PHE A 218 20.07 5.28 8.37
C PHE A 218 20.04 5.76 9.82
N ILE A 219 20.54 4.97 10.78
CA ILE A 219 20.60 5.31 12.22
C ILE A 219 21.48 6.56 12.46
N GLU A 220 22.62 6.69 11.80
CA GLU A 220 23.50 7.86 11.98
C GLU A 220 22.84 9.16 11.52
N VAL A 221 22.27 9.15 10.31
CA VAL A 221 21.47 10.28 9.77
C VAL A 221 20.31 10.63 10.69
N SER A 222 19.86 9.63 11.44
CA SER A 222 18.69 9.63 12.27
C SER A 222 18.93 10.20 13.69
N LYS A 223 20.17 10.22 14.18
CA LYS A 223 20.47 10.67 15.56
C LYS A 223 20.11 12.13 15.84
N GLU A 224 20.31 13.03 14.89
CA GLU A 224 20.15 14.46 15.11
C GLU A 224 18.67 14.86 15.30
N LEU A 225 17.78 14.37 14.43
CA LEU A 225 16.32 14.60 14.53
C LEU A 225 15.65 13.66 15.54
N GLY A 226 16.12 12.42 15.65
CA GLY A 226 15.59 11.40 16.55
C GLY A 226 15.83 11.66 18.03
N SER A 227 16.86 12.44 18.37
CA SER A 227 17.12 12.87 19.76
C SER A 227 15.95 13.63 20.41
N LYS A 228 15.03 14.17 19.60
CA LYS A 228 13.82 14.87 20.05
C LYS A 228 12.63 13.93 20.31
N SER A 229 12.78 12.63 20.02
CA SER A 229 11.77 11.59 20.22
C SER A 229 12.12 10.72 21.43
N GLU A 230 11.13 10.41 22.27
CA GLU A 230 11.29 9.46 23.38
C GLU A 230 11.30 7.98 22.92
N LYS A 231 10.78 7.69 21.72
CA LYS A 231 10.66 6.32 21.19
C LYS A 231 11.87 5.92 20.33
N PHE A 232 12.47 6.88 19.65
CA PHE A 232 13.57 6.62 18.73
C PHE A 232 14.75 5.86 19.36
N PRO A 233 15.26 6.21 20.57
CA PRO A 233 16.34 5.45 21.19
C PRO A 233 16.01 3.96 21.37
N LYS A 234 14.77 3.65 21.77
CA LYS A 234 14.31 2.26 21.96
C LYS A 234 14.26 1.51 20.64
N GLN A 235 13.81 2.16 19.56
CA GLN A 235 13.78 1.56 18.23
C GLN A 235 15.21 1.32 17.70
N CYS A 236 16.16 2.21 17.97
CA CYS A 236 17.56 1.99 17.63
C CYS A 236 18.18 0.83 18.40
N GLU A 237 17.91 0.73 19.70
CA GLU A 237 18.35 -0.41 20.53
C GLU A 237 17.80 -1.73 19.98
N GLU A 238 16.52 -1.74 19.57
CA GLU A 238 15.87 -2.89 18.96
C GLU A 238 16.52 -3.28 17.63
N ILE A 239 16.76 -2.33 16.74
CA ILE A 239 17.46 -2.58 15.47
C ILE A 239 18.86 -3.15 15.75
N GLN A 240 19.63 -2.55 16.65
CA GLN A 240 20.98 -3.02 17.00
C GLN A 240 20.95 -4.42 17.57
N LYS A 241 19.97 -4.73 18.42
CA LYS A 241 19.77 -6.07 18.97
C LYS A 241 19.52 -7.08 17.84
N ILE A 242 18.61 -6.79 16.92
CA ILE A 242 18.32 -7.66 15.78
C ILE A 242 19.57 -7.87 14.90
N LEU A 243 20.27 -6.79 14.56
CA LEU A 243 21.51 -6.86 13.75
C LEU A 243 22.62 -7.65 14.44
N SER A 244 22.71 -7.61 15.77
CA SER A 244 23.69 -8.39 16.55
C SER A 244 23.36 -9.89 16.62
N GLN A 245 22.08 -10.23 16.47
CA GLN A 245 21.57 -11.61 16.51
C GLN A 245 21.42 -12.23 15.11
N ALA A 246 21.48 -11.40 14.06
CA ALA A 246 21.37 -11.87 12.69
C ALA A 246 22.53 -12.81 12.33
N PRO A 247 22.26 -13.89 11.56
CA PRO A 247 23.31 -14.82 11.13
C PRO A 247 24.35 -14.08 10.28
N SER A 248 25.63 -14.44 10.44
CA SER A 248 26.71 -13.91 9.61
C SER A 248 26.47 -14.27 8.14
N LEU A 249 26.76 -13.33 7.23
CA LEU A 249 26.71 -13.56 5.79
C LEU A 249 27.46 -14.85 5.41
N PRO A 250 26.85 -15.75 4.60
CA PRO A 250 27.59 -16.82 3.96
C PRO A 250 28.71 -16.19 3.12
N THR A 251 29.94 -16.68 3.26
CA THR A 251 31.16 -16.10 2.68
C THR A 251 31.17 -15.96 1.14
N ASN A 252 30.15 -16.46 0.43
CA ASN A 252 30.07 -16.54 -1.04
C ASN A 252 28.74 -16.01 -1.64
N TRP A 253 27.94 -15.22 -0.91
CA TRP A 253 26.68 -14.68 -1.45
C TRP A 253 26.86 -13.26 -1.99
N THR A 254 26.79 -13.10 -3.31
CA THR A 254 26.63 -11.80 -3.98
C THR A 254 25.17 -11.66 -4.45
N MET A 255 24.44 -10.68 -3.92
CA MET A 255 23.13 -10.33 -4.46
C MET A 255 23.30 -9.74 -5.88
N PRO A 256 22.50 -10.16 -6.86
CA PRO A 256 22.43 -9.44 -8.13
C PRO A 256 21.85 -8.05 -7.87
N VAL A 257 22.60 -7.01 -8.21
CA VAL A 257 22.11 -5.64 -8.26
C VAL A 257 21.18 -5.55 -9.48
N PRO A 258 19.89 -5.21 -9.33
CA PRO A 258 19.03 -4.98 -10.48
C PRO A 258 19.55 -3.78 -11.27
N ASP A 259 19.80 -3.94 -12.56
CA ASP A 259 20.05 -2.83 -13.48
C ASP A 259 18.77 -2.01 -13.64
N ILE A 260 18.66 -0.92 -12.87
CA ILE A 260 17.61 0.08 -13.07
C ILE A 260 18.14 1.08 -14.10
N LYS A 261 17.62 1.03 -15.32
CA LYS A 261 17.85 2.09 -16.31
C LYS A 261 17.06 3.33 -15.87
N VAL A 262 17.80 4.37 -15.47
CA VAL A 262 17.28 5.73 -15.21
C VAL A 262 16.82 6.39 -16.50
#